data_AF-A0A2K6S9E9-F1
#
_entry.id   AF-A0A2K6S9E9-F1
#
_cell.length_a   1.000
_cell.length_b   1.000
_cell.length_c   1.000
_cell.angle_alpha   90.00
_cell.angle_beta   90.00
_cell.angle_gamma   90.00
#
_symmetry.space_group_name_H-M   'P 1'
#
loop_
_entity.id
_entity.type
_entity.pdbx_description
1 polymer ?
#
loop_
_entity_poly.entity_id
_entity_poly.type
_entity_poly.pdbx_seq_one_letter_code
_entity_poly.pdbx_strand_id
1 'polypeptide(L)'
;FKNTCTLMFIAVKWIMTELVLFLVEFNLCSWWHSDMTAKTQKLKQTLEPCDTEYPAFVSERTIKETTGNIACEDCSKSFVIQQIPSSNLFMVVVDSSCLCESVAPITMAPIEIRYNESLKCERLKAQKIRRRPESCHGFHPEENARECGAAPGLRALTVLLLLPLLLMLFSR
;
A
#
# COMPACT_ATOMS: atom_id res chain seq x y z
N PHE A 1 -1.39 -49.46 49.43
CA PHE A 1 -0.28 -49.05 48.55
C PHE A 1 -0.43 -49.52 47.10
N LYS A 2 -0.61 -50.84 46.83
CA LYS A 2 -0.79 -51.33 45.45
C LYS A 2 -1.99 -50.71 44.71
N ASN A 3 -3.16 -50.66 45.37
CA ASN A 3 -4.41 -50.18 44.74
C ASN A 3 -4.43 -48.67 44.48
N THR A 4 -3.79 -47.86 45.34
CA THR A 4 -3.73 -46.41 45.19
C THR A 4 -2.83 -46.01 44.02
N CYS A 5 -1.73 -46.73 43.81
CA CYS A 5 -0.83 -46.51 42.69
C CYS A 5 -1.50 -46.86 41.35
N THR A 6 -2.26 -47.97 41.30
CA THR A 6 -3.03 -48.35 40.10
C THR A 6 -4.08 -47.30 39.73
N LEU A 7 -4.74 -46.69 40.72
CA LEU A 7 -5.70 -45.61 40.49
C LEU A 7 -5.05 -44.37 39.87
N MET A 8 -3.86 -44.00 40.35
CA MET A 8 -3.08 -42.89 39.79
C MET A 8 -2.67 -43.16 38.34
N PHE A 9 -2.22 -44.38 38.03
CA PHE A 9 -1.88 -44.75 36.65
C PHE A 9 -3.08 -44.71 35.71
N ILE A 10 -4.26 -45.13 36.17
CA ILE A 10 -5.50 -45.04 35.37
C ILE A 10 -5.87 -43.58 35.11
N ALA A 11 -5.80 -42.73 36.14
CA ALA A 11 -6.10 -41.31 36.01
C ALA A 11 -5.13 -40.60 35.05
N VAL A 12 -3.82 -40.87 35.16
CA VAL A 12 -2.81 -40.33 34.23
C VAL A 12 -3.05 -40.82 32.81
N LYS A 13 -3.35 -42.11 32.63
CA LYS A 13 -3.64 -42.67 31.29
C LYS A 13 -4.87 -42.01 30.67
N TRP A 14 -5.90 -41.76 31.46
CA TRP A 14 -7.11 -41.07 31.00
C TRP A 14 -6.80 -39.62 30.59
N ILE A 15 -6.13 -38.85 31.46
CA ILE A 15 -5.74 -37.46 31.17
C ILE A 15 -4.90 -37.38 29.90
N MET A 16 -3.92 -38.27 29.72
CA MET A 16 -3.08 -38.28 28.52
C MET A 16 -3.87 -38.59 27.24
N THR A 17 -4.91 -39.42 27.34
CA THR A 17 -5.75 -39.76 26.18
C THR A 17 -6.60 -38.55 25.76
N GLU A 18 -7.23 -37.87 26.73
CA GLU A 18 -8.01 -36.66 26.47
C GLU A 18 -7.13 -35.51 25.93
N LEU A 19 -5.91 -35.36 26.44
CA LEU A 19 -4.97 -34.33 26.00
C LEU A 19 -4.52 -34.58 24.55
N VAL A 20 -4.30 -35.84 24.16
CA VAL A 20 -3.98 -36.20 22.77
C VAL A 20 -5.17 -35.93 21.84
N LEU A 21 -6.40 -36.28 22.24
CA LEU A 21 -7.60 -36.00 21.47
C LEU A 21 -7.81 -34.49 21.28
N PHE A 22 -7.60 -33.70 22.34
CA PHE A 22 -7.67 -32.24 22.28
C PHE A 22 -6.63 -31.64 21.32
N LEU A 23 -5.37 -32.12 21.33
CA LEU A 23 -4.33 -31.65 20.40
C LEU A 23 -4.66 -31.97 18.93
N VAL A 24 -5.30 -33.12 18.68
CA VAL A 24 -5.75 -33.54 17.35
C VAL A 24 -6.96 -32.72 16.88
N GLU A 25 -7.98 -32.54 17.73
CA GLU A 25 -9.17 -31.75 17.41
C GLU A 25 -8.85 -30.28 17.13
N PHE A 26 -7.97 -29.68 17.93
CA PHE A 26 -7.56 -28.28 17.73
C PHE A 26 -6.53 -28.08 16.62
N ASN A 27 -6.12 -29.16 15.92
CA ASN A 27 -5.21 -29.14 14.77
C ASN A 27 -3.95 -28.28 15.01
N LEU A 28 -3.37 -28.42 16.21
CA LEU A 28 -2.15 -27.71 16.61
C LEU A 28 -0.93 -28.14 15.79
N CYS A 29 -1.01 -29.25 15.04
CA CYS A 29 -0.04 -29.62 14.01
C CYS A 29 -0.02 -28.62 12.84
N SER A 30 -1.17 -28.06 12.45
CA SER A 30 -1.24 -27.00 11.43
C SER A 30 -0.70 -25.67 11.94
N TRP A 31 -0.75 -25.41 13.25
CA TRP A 31 -0.08 -24.28 13.89
C TRP A 31 1.44 -24.52 13.99
N TRP A 32 1.89 -25.71 14.37
CA TRP A 32 3.32 -26.04 14.43
C TRP A 32 4.01 -26.03 13.05
N HIS A 33 3.27 -26.29 11.96
CA HIS A 33 3.79 -26.22 10.59
C HIS A 33 3.60 -24.86 9.89
N SER A 34 3.11 -23.82 10.59
CA SER A 34 2.85 -22.51 9.96
C SER A 34 4.11 -21.77 9.48
N ASP A 35 5.30 -22.29 9.76
CA ASP A 35 6.57 -21.70 9.31
C ASP A 35 6.86 -21.91 7.81
N MET A 36 6.03 -22.66 7.07
CA MET A 36 6.10 -22.64 5.61
C MET A 36 5.18 -21.54 5.07
N THR A 37 5.46 -20.30 5.47
CA THR A 37 4.99 -19.12 4.73
C THR A 37 5.46 -19.31 3.29
N ALA A 38 4.51 -19.54 2.38
CA ALA A 38 4.77 -19.58 0.97
C ALA A 38 5.41 -18.24 0.58
N LYS A 39 6.74 -18.23 0.48
CA LYS A 39 7.49 -17.14 -0.14
C LYS A 39 7.08 -17.14 -1.60
N THR A 40 5.95 -16.50 -1.87
CA THR A 40 5.52 -16.20 -3.21
C THR A 40 6.60 -15.28 -3.75
N GLN A 41 7.52 -15.82 -4.54
CA GLN A 41 8.43 -15.03 -5.38
C GLN A 41 7.58 -14.36 -6.46
N LYS A 42 6.71 -13.45 -6.05
CA LYS A 42 6.15 -12.47 -6.95
C LYS A 42 7.30 -11.51 -7.23
N LEU A 43 8.03 -11.78 -8.30
CA LEU A 43 8.60 -10.72 -9.14
C LEU A 43 7.45 -9.92 -9.75
N LYS A 44 6.60 -9.36 -8.90
CA LYS A 44 5.67 -8.32 -9.25
C LYS A 44 6.56 -7.10 -9.17
N GLN A 45 6.91 -6.50 -10.30
CA GLN A 45 7.48 -5.15 -10.30
C GLN A 45 6.59 -4.34 -9.36
N THR A 46 7.15 -3.96 -8.22
CA THR A 46 6.42 -3.22 -7.19
C THR A 46 6.21 -1.85 -7.77
N LEU A 47 5.05 -1.64 -8.39
CA LEU A 47 4.62 -0.33 -8.85
C LEU A 47 4.37 0.49 -7.58
N GLU A 48 5.19 1.51 -7.40
CA GLU A 48 5.00 2.50 -6.33
C GLU A 48 4.07 3.60 -6.83
N PRO A 49 3.18 4.13 -5.98
CA PRO A 49 2.35 5.25 -6.36
C PRO A 49 3.21 6.51 -6.59
N CYS A 50 3.05 7.15 -7.74
CA CYS A 50 3.71 8.40 -8.09
C CYS A 50 2.69 9.48 -8.49
N ASP A 51 3.06 10.73 -8.28
CA ASP A 51 2.28 11.88 -8.74
C ASP A 51 2.61 12.15 -10.21
N THR A 52 1.58 12.37 -11.02
CA THR A 52 1.71 12.68 -12.46
C THR A 52 0.99 13.97 -12.80
N GLU A 53 1.59 14.78 -13.68
CA GLU A 53 0.93 15.92 -14.29
C GLU A 53 0.51 15.59 -15.73
N TYR A 54 -0.63 16.16 -16.13
CA TYR A 54 -1.21 15.98 -17.46
C TYR A 54 -1.32 17.35 -18.13
N PRO A 55 -0.59 17.60 -19.23
CA PRO A 55 -0.74 18.84 -19.97
C PRO A 55 -2.13 18.87 -20.62
N ALA A 56 -2.88 19.94 -20.37
CA ALA A 56 -4.20 20.16 -20.94
C ALA A 56 -4.22 21.48 -21.70
N PHE A 57 -4.74 21.46 -22.93
CA PHE A 57 -4.87 22.63 -23.79
C PHE A 57 -6.34 23.01 -23.94
N VAL A 58 -6.65 24.28 -23.76
CA VAL A 58 -8.00 24.83 -23.93
C VAL A 58 -7.91 25.99 -24.89
N SER A 59 -8.78 26.01 -25.90
CA SER A 59 -8.87 27.11 -26.84
C SER A 59 -9.69 28.27 -26.29
N GLU A 60 -9.26 29.50 -26.60
CA GLU A 60 -10.00 30.70 -26.25
C GLU A 60 -11.13 30.95 -27.26
N ARG A 61 -12.36 31.17 -26.78
CA ARG A 61 -13.58 31.22 -27.61
C ARG A 61 -13.76 32.51 -28.42
N THR A 62 -12.91 33.50 -28.22
CA THR A 62 -13.02 34.84 -28.85
C THR A 62 -12.39 34.88 -30.25
N ILE A 63 -11.56 33.90 -30.59
CA ILE A 63 -10.77 33.87 -31.81
C ILE A 63 -11.51 33.06 -32.88
N LYS A 64 -12.13 33.75 -33.83
CA LYS A 64 -12.86 33.11 -34.95
C LYS A 64 -11.93 32.64 -36.06
N GLU A 65 -10.89 33.42 -36.33
CA GLU A 65 -9.90 33.16 -37.37
C GLU A 65 -8.57 33.78 -36.97
N THR A 66 -7.50 33.00 -37.08
CA THR A 66 -6.12 33.47 -36.87
C THR A 66 -5.24 33.00 -38.01
N THR A 67 -4.53 33.95 -38.60
CA THR A 67 -3.46 33.67 -39.56
C THR A 67 -2.12 33.92 -38.89
N GLY A 68 -1.18 33.00 -39.07
CA GLY A 68 0.14 33.09 -38.48
C GLY A 68 1.21 32.52 -39.41
N ASN A 69 2.45 32.94 -39.17
CA ASN A 69 3.61 32.42 -39.87
C ASN A 69 4.59 31.86 -38.85
N ILE A 70 5.07 30.64 -39.08
CA ILE A 70 6.12 29.99 -38.30
C ILE A 70 7.43 30.14 -39.07
N ALA A 71 8.42 30.79 -38.47
CA ALA A 71 9.75 30.84 -39.03
C ALA A 71 10.45 29.50 -38.76
N CYS A 72 10.86 28.83 -39.83
CA CYS A 72 11.80 27.71 -39.80
C CYS A 72 13.17 28.25 -40.26
N GLU A 73 14.24 27.45 -40.18
CA GLU A 73 15.61 27.94 -40.43
C GLU A 73 15.75 28.64 -41.80
N ASP A 74 15.30 27.98 -42.88
CA ASP A 74 15.49 28.46 -44.25
C ASP A 74 14.20 29.01 -44.92
N CYS A 75 13.06 28.98 -44.22
CA CYS A 75 11.76 29.28 -44.80
C CYS A 75 10.75 29.75 -43.74
N SER A 76 9.63 30.33 -44.18
CA SER A 76 8.49 30.61 -43.32
C SER A 76 7.27 29.79 -43.75
N LYS A 77 6.65 29.07 -42.81
CA LYS A 77 5.46 28.27 -43.04
C LYS A 77 4.22 29.03 -42.57
N SER A 78 3.36 29.40 -43.51
CA SER A 78 2.10 30.09 -43.20
C SER A 78 1.02 29.09 -42.83
N PHE A 79 0.14 29.49 -41.90
CA PHE A 79 -1.00 28.69 -41.48
C PHE A 79 -2.21 29.58 -41.18
N VAL A 80 -3.40 29.01 -41.40
CA VAL A 80 -4.69 29.63 -41.07
C VAL A 80 -5.45 28.66 -40.18
N ILE A 81 -5.97 29.16 -39.06
CA ILE A 81 -6.82 28.41 -38.13
C ILE A 81 -8.20 29.06 -38.13
N GLN A 82 -9.23 28.26 -38.42
CA GLN A 82 -10.62 28.71 -38.41
C GLN A 82 -11.46 27.84 -37.48
N GLN A 83 -12.26 28.46 -36.61
CA GLN A 83 -13.20 27.73 -35.77
C GLN A 83 -14.43 27.30 -36.56
N ILE A 84 -14.85 26.03 -36.42
CA ILE A 84 -16.10 25.55 -37.02
C ILE A 84 -17.27 26.00 -36.14
N PRO A 85 -18.24 26.78 -36.67
CA PRO A 85 -19.34 27.32 -35.88
C PRO A 85 -20.15 26.20 -35.21
N SER A 86 -20.72 26.50 -34.04
CA SER A 86 -21.50 25.54 -33.23
C SER A 86 -20.75 24.27 -32.80
N SER A 87 -19.41 24.27 -32.81
CA SER A 87 -18.59 23.13 -32.39
C SER A 87 -17.32 23.54 -31.64
N ASN A 88 -16.63 22.54 -31.08
CA ASN A 88 -15.29 22.67 -30.47
C ASN A 88 -14.15 22.32 -31.45
N LEU A 89 -14.44 22.21 -32.75
CA LEU A 89 -13.48 21.81 -33.77
C LEU A 89 -12.82 23.04 -34.43
N PHE A 90 -11.57 22.86 -34.84
CA PHE A 90 -10.80 23.84 -35.61
C PHE A 90 -10.36 23.22 -36.92
N MET A 91 -10.50 23.98 -38.01
CA MET A 91 -9.91 23.68 -39.29
C MET A 91 -8.55 24.37 -39.39
N VAL A 92 -7.50 23.60 -39.63
CA VAL A 92 -6.13 24.11 -39.76
C VAL A 92 -5.66 23.87 -41.19
N VAL A 93 -5.29 24.95 -41.88
CA VAL A 93 -4.73 24.90 -43.23
C VAL A 93 -3.28 25.36 -43.15
N VAL A 94 -2.37 24.54 -43.66
CA VAL A 94 -0.92 24.81 -43.66
C VAL A 94 -0.40 24.81 -45.08
N ASP A 95 0.51 25.72 -45.39
CA ASP A 95 1.25 25.68 -46.65
C ASP A 95 2.19 24.45 -46.68
N SER A 96 2.24 23.73 -47.79
CA SER A 96 3.10 22.56 -47.98
C SER A 96 4.46 22.90 -48.60
N SER A 97 4.73 24.17 -48.91
CA SER A 97 5.95 24.64 -49.57
C SER A 97 7.25 24.34 -48.79
N CYS A 98 7.16 24.18 -47.47
CA CYS A 98 8.32 23.92 -46.61
C CYS A 98 8.10 22.81 -45.56
N LEU A 99 9.14 21.98 -45.38
CA LEU A 99 9.23 20.91 -44.38
C LEU A 99 9.96 21.42 -43.15
N CYS A 100 9.26 21.50 -42.01
CA CYS A 100 9.84 21.92 -40.73
C CYS A 100 9.85 20.71 -39.79
N GLU A 101 10.93 19.92 -39.84
CA GLU A 101 11.10 18.71 -39.00
C GLU A 101 11.77 18.99 -37.66
N SER A 102 12.26 20.21 -37.43
CA SER A 102 13.04 20.56 -36.22
C SER A 102 12.22 20.77 -34.96
N VAL A 103 10.88 20.78 -35.05
CA VAL A 103 10.00 21.01 -33.89
C VAL A 103 9.68 19.67 -33.22
N ALA A 104 10.13 19.50 -31.97
CA ALA A 104 9.79 18.33 -31.18
C ALA A 104 8.27 18.18 -31.04
N PRO A 105 7.72 16.97 -31.18
CA PRO A 105 6.28 16.75 -31.06
C PRO A 105 5.81 17.06 -29.64
N ILE A 106 4.73 17.83 -29.52
CA ILE A 106 4.06 18.04 -28.23
C ILE A 106 3.32 16.76 -27.88
N THR A 107 3.68 16.16 -26.74
CA THR A 107 3.05 14.91 -26.26
C THR A 107 2.02 15.21 -25.17
N MET A 108 0.91 14.47 -25.18
CA MET A 108 -0.09 14.47 -24.09
C MET A 108 0.20 13.38 -23.04
N ALA A 109 1.42 12.86 -23.04
CA ALA A 109 1.81 11.78 -22.14
C ALA A 109 1.92 12.30 -20.69
N PRO A 110 1.57 11.49 -19.69
CA PRO A 110 1.75 11.86 -18.29
C PRO A 110 3.23 12.07 -17.98
N ILE A 111 3.52 13.16 -17.27
CA ILE A 111 4.87 13.48 -16.80
C ILE A 111 4.92 13.18 -15.30
N GLU A 112 5.86 12.36 -14.88
CA GLU A 112 6.05 12.04 -13.46
C GLU A 112 6.70 13.23 -12.74
N ILE A 113 6.06 13.70 -11.67
CA ILE A 113 6.59 14.79 -10.85
C ILE A 113 7.60 14.22 -9.87
N ARG A 114 8.87 14.60 -10.04
CA ARG A 114 9.93 14.32 -9.06
C ARG A 114 10.09 15.51 -8.13
N TYR A 115 9.66 15.35 -6.88
CA TYR A 115 9.76 16.41 -5.88
C TYR A 115 11.20 16.59 -5.39
N ASN A 116 11.81 17.71 -5.75
CA ASN A 116 13.03 18.19 -5.12
C ASN A 116 12.73 18.69 -3.69
N GLU A 117 13.77 18.78 -2.86
CA GLU A 117 13.63 19.22 -1.45
C GLU A 117 12.95 20.60 -1.33
N SER A 118 13.29 21.54 -2.20
CA SER A 118 12.68 22.88 -2.25
C SER A 118 11.19 22.84 -2.57
N LEU A 119 10.79 22.11 -3.61
CA LEU A 119 9.38 21.96 -4.03
C LEU A 119 8.52 21.31 -2.95
N LYS A 120 9.08 20.34 -2.22
CA LYS A 120 8.43 19.71 -1.08
C LYS A 120 8.13 20.72 0.03
N CYS A 121 9.09 21.58 0.35
CA CYS A 121 8.93 22.64 1.34
C CYS A 121 7.90 23.70 0.93
N GLU A 122 7.90 24.13 -0.33
CA GLU A 122 6.90 25.07 -0.85
C GLU A 122 5.48 24.52 -0.75
N ARG A 123 5.29 23.24 -1.09
CA ARG A 123 3.99 22.57 -0.94
C ARG A 123 3.53 22.48 0.52
N LEU A 124 4.46 22.24 1.45
CA LEU A 124 4.15 22.24 2.89
C LEU A 124 3.78 23.63 3.40
N LYS A 125 4.34 24.69 2.80
CA LYS A 125 3.97 26.07 3.11
C LYS A 125 2.58 26.42 2.55
N ALA A 126 2.23 25.89 1.39
CA ALA A 126 0.94 26.10 0.72
C ALA A 126 -0.20 25.21 1.28
N GLN A 127 -0.13 24.79 2.55
CA GLN A 127 -1.16 23.95 3.14
C GLN A 127 -2.54 24.60 3.02
N LYS A 128 -3.50 23.83 2.49
CA LYS A 128 -4.92 24.19 2.51
C LYS A 128 -5.35 24.45 3.95
N ILE A 129 -6.21 25.44 4.17
CA ILE A 129 -6.77 25.74 5.49
C ILE A 129 -7.47 24.47 6.01
N ARG A 130 -6.98 23.93 7.12
CA ARG A 130 -7.60 22.82 7.85
C ARG A 130 -8.20 23.37 9.14
N ARG A 131 -9.47 23.10 9.40
CA ARG A 131 -10.09 23.42 10.69
C ARG A 131 -9.69 22.35 11.70
N ARG A 132 -9.13 22.77 12.83
CA ARG A 132 -8.86 21.87 13.96
C ARG A 132 -10.19 21.46 14.62
N PRO A 133 -10.33 20.23 15.13
CA PRO A 133 -11.45 19.89 16.00
C PRO A 133 -11.55 20.86 17.19
N GLU A 134 -12.78 21.18 17.61
CA GLU A 134 -13.05 22.13 18.69
C GLU A 134 -12.55 21.63 20.05
N SER A 135 -12.56 20.31 20.29
CA SER A 135 -12.00 19.69 21.50
C SER A 135 -11.10 18.50 21.16
N CYS A 136 -10.13 18.26 22.05
CA CYS A 136 -9.23 17.12 22.02
C CYS A 136 -9.19 16.50 23.41
N HIS A 137 -9.69 15.27 23.56
CA HIS A 137 -9.75 14.57 24.84
C HIS A 137 -8.70 13.45 24.83
N GLY A 138 -7.45 13.80 25.17
CA GLY A 138 -6.31 12.89 25.12
C GLY A 138 -6.12 12.02 26.38
N PHE A 139 -6.91 12.24 27.42
CA PHE A 139 -6.81 11.52 28.68
C PHE A 139 -8.20 11.37 29.31
N HIS A 140 -8.48 10.18 29.85
CA HIS A 140 -9.67 9.93 30.66
C HIS A 140 -9.26 9.68 32.12
N PRO A 141 -9.94 10.26 33.13
CA PRO A 141 -9.55 10.10 34.54
C PRO A 141 -9.60 8.64 35.04
N GLU A 142 -10.40 7.80 34.39
CA GLU A 142 -10.47 6.36 34.67
C GLU A 142 -9.46 5.52 33.85
N GLU A 143 -8.65 6.16 32.99
CA GLU A 143 -7.62 5.48 32.21
C GLU A 143 -6.44 5.07 33.09
N ASN A 144 -6.22 3.77 33.24
CA ASN A 144 -5.11 3.23 34.00
C ASN A 144 -3.89 2.95 33.10
N ALA A 145 -3.01 3.93 32.93
CA ALA A 145 -1.78 3.79 32.14
C ALA A 145 -0.73 2.83 32.75
N ARG A 146 -1.00 2.24 33.93
CA ARG A 146 -0.09 1.29 34.60
C ARG A 146 -0.33 -0.16 34.21
N GLU A 147 -1.49 -0.46 33.62
CA GLU A 147 -1.75 -1.76 33.01
C GLU A 147 -1.08 -1.82 31.63
N CYS A 148 0.26 -1.87 31.63
CA CYS A 148 0.98 -2.28 30.45
C CYS A 148 0.71 -3.77 30.23
N GLY A 149 0.46 -4.18 28.98
CA GLY A 149 0.08 -5.54 28.62
C GLY A 149 1.07 -6.58 29.12
N ALA A 150 0.88 -7.07 30.34
CA ALA A 150 1.55 -8.22 30.90
C ALA A 150 0.90 -9.49 30.34
N ALA A 151 0.81 -9.60 29.01
CA ALA A 151 0.54 -10.87 28.39
C ALA A 151 1.68 -11.79 28.83
N PRO A 152 1.44 -12.84 29.64
CA PRO A 152 2.48 -13.83 29.87
C PRO A 152 2.78 -14.40 28.49
N GLY A 153 3.98 -14.12 27.96
CA GLY A 153 4.43 -14.79 26.76
C GLY A 153 4.29 -16.28 27.02
N LEU A 154 3.36 -16.93 26.33
CA LEU A 154 3.07 -18.36 26.47
C LEU A 154 4.36 -19.11 26.14
N ARG A 155 5.22 -19.33 27.14
CA ARG A 155 6.32 -20.28 27.09
C ARG A 155 5.74 -21.67 27.28
N ALA A 156 4.82 -22.03 26.38
CA ALA A 156 4.19 -23.34 26.33
C ALA A 156 5.25 -24.45 26.25
N LEU A 157 6.39 -24.16 25.60
CA LEU A 157 7.50 -25.09 25.41
C LEU A 157 8.08 -25.64 26.73
N THR A 158 8.24 -24.82 27.76
CA THR A 158 8.83 -25.27 29.04
C THR A 158 7.87 -26.15 29.84
N VAL A 159 6.57 -25.83 29.81
CA VAL A 159 5.54 -26.63 30.51
C VAL A 159 5.30 -27.94 29.77
N LEU A 160 5.31 -27.93 28.43
CA LEU A 160 5.13 -29.14 27.61
C LEU A 160 6.33 -30.11 27.69
N LEU A 161 7.55 -29.63 27.94
CA LEU A 161 8.75 -30.47 28.07
C LEU A 161 8.91 -31.07 29.48
N LEU A 162 8.57 -30.32 30.53
CA LEU A 162 8.75 -30.78 31.91
C LEU A 162 7.69 -31.79 32.35
N LEU A 163 6.45 -31.65 31.88
CA LEU A 163 5.35 -32.55 32.23
C LEU A 163 5.61 -34.03 31.86
N PRO A 164 6.03 -34.39 30.62
CA PRO A 164 6.33 -35.78 30.27
C PRO A 164 7.59 -36.30 30.99
N LEU A 165 8.59 -35.45 31.26
CA LEU A 165 9.79 -35.86 32.01
C LEU A 165 9.44 -36.24 33.46
N LEU A 166 8.56 -35.47 34.10
CA LEU A 166 8.07 -35.74 35.44
C LEU A 166 7.27 -37.04 35.49
N LEU A 167 6.38 -37.26 34.51
CA LEU A 167 5.59 -38.49 34.41
C LEU A 167 6.46 -39.74 34.21
N MET A 168 7.56 -39.63 33.46
CA MET A 168 8.54 -40.72 33.29
C MET A 168 9.31 -41.04 34.59
N LEU A 169 9.57 -40.02 35.43
CA LEU A 169 10.20 -40.18 36.74
C LEU A 169 9.27 -40.83 37.77
N PHE A 170 7.96 -40.54 37.72
CA PHE A 170 6.96 -41.16 38.59
C PHE A 170 6.47 -42.54 38.12
N SER A 171 6.80 -42.96 36.89
CA SER A 171 6.50 -44.30 36.37
C SER A 171 7.58 -45.36 36.63
N ARG A 172 8.65 -45.01 37.35
CA ARG A 172 9.64 -45.93 37.91
C ARG A 172 9.33 -46.25 39.37
#